data_AF-A0A9D7HSN1-F1
#
_entry.id   AF-A0A9D7HSN1-F1
#
_cell.length_a   1.000
_cell.length_b   1.000
_cell.length_c   1.000
_cell.angle_alpha   90.00
_cell.angle_beta   90.00
_cell.angle_gamma   90.00
#
_symmetry.space_group_name_H-M   'P 1'
#
loop_
_entity.id
_entity.type
_entity.pdbx_description
1 polymer ?
#
loop_
_entity_poly.entity_id
_entity_poly.type
_entity_poly.pdbx_seq_one_letter_code
_entity_poly.pdbx_strand_id
1 'polypeptide(L)'
;MHSHRRARSIGASTAWTAGKRVTRDSLAANRDANALFVVDESSMIGTTGGATRSEGAFSDRDLLSDLFEHVFAAPGTKLLLIGDPAQLPPVGSDNSPALDTKYLHERYSLTAGAIELTDVVRQESSSGILVNATDLRSVLKEKDPMPHFTLGAKDVVRIEGNDLQDELEACYARYGGEDVCVITRSNKRAYQYGQQVRARILGFEEELSPGDRLMVVKNDYYWAGRNGKAELIANGEPMEVLRRKDVEERHGMRFAGSKRPGGAGRNAASAMCS
;
A
#
# COMPACT_ATOMS: atom_id res chain seq x y z
N MET A 1 23.00 -17.58 -25.09
CA MET A 1 21.52 -17.60 -24.98
C MET A 1 21.09 -16.75 -23.80
N HIS A 2 20.78 -15.47 -24.02
CA HIS A 2 20.31 -14.56 -22.97
C HIS A 2 18.78 -14.43 -23.11
N SER A 3 18.03 -15.16 -22.28
CA SER A 3 16.58 -15.02 -22.22
C SER A 3 16.24 -13.69 -21.53
N HIS A 4 15.74 -12.72 -22.28
CA HIS A 4 15.14 -11.52 -21.73
C HIS A 4 13.87 -11.89 -20.94
N ARG A 5 13.95 -11.91 -19.62
CA ARG A 5 12.76 -11.98 -18.74
C ARG A 5 12.13 -10.59 -18.72
N ARG A 6 10.96 -10.44 -19.34
CA ARG A 6 10.15 -9.22 -19.23
C ARG A 6 9.22 -9.37 -18.03
N ALA A 7 9.40 -8.53 -17.01
CA ALA A 7 8.38 -8.31 -15.99
C ALA A 7 7.31 -7.37 -16.56
N ARG A 8 6.04 -7.72 -16.41
CA ARG A 8 4.90 -6.84 -16.72
C ARG A 8 3.95 -6.85 -15.53
N SER A 9 3.57 -5.67 -15.07
CA SER A 9 2.48 -5.51 -14.11
C SER A 9 1.16 -5.89 -14.76
N ILE A 10 0.36 -6.74 -14.11
CA ILE A 10 -1.04 -6.96 -14.49
C ILE A 10 -1.82 -5.71 -14.11
N GLY A 11 -1.84 -4.72 -15.00
CA GLY A 11 -2.79 -3.62 -14.96
C GLY A 11 -3.95 -3.93 -15.89
N ALA A 12 -5.17 -3.64 -15.48
CA ALA A 12 -6.32 -3.62 -16.37
C ALA A 12 -5.99 -2.72 -17.58
N SER A 13 -5.73 -3.35 -18.74
CA SER A 13 -5.33 -2.63 -19.95
C SER A 13 -6.48 -1.71 -20.36
N THR A 14 -6.29 -0.40 -20.21
CA THR A 14 -7.27 0.58 -20.68
C THR A 14 -6.95 0.88 -22.14
N ALA A 15 -7.42 0.03 -23.07
CA ALA A 15 -7.38 0.34 -24.49
C ALA A 15 -8.51 1.32 -24.81
N TRP A 16 -8.17 2.58 -25.09
CA TRP A 16 -9.13 3.55 -25.63
C TRP A 16 -9.16 3.45 -27.15
N THR A 17 -10.18 2.80 -27.69
CA THR A 17 -10.68 3.08 -29.05
C THR A 17 -11.72 4.19 -28.97
N ALA A 18 -11.60 5.19 -29.85
CA ALA A 18 -12.40 6.41 -29.88
C ALA A 18 -13.91 6.18 -29.61
N GLY A 19 -14.44 6.85 -28.58
CA GLY A 19 -15.87 7.14 -28.46
C GLY A 19 -16.76 6.12 -27.73
N LYS A 20 -16.25 5.02 -27.16
CA LYS A 20 -17.08 4.13 -26.31
C LYS A 20 -16.57 4.08 -24.87
N ARG A 21 -17.47 4.36 -23.93
CA ARG A 21 -17.29 4.14 -22.48
C ARG A 21 -17.19 2.62 -22.26
N VAL A 22 -15.98 2.08 -22.19
CA VAL A 22 -15.77 0.67 -21.84
C VAL A 22 -16.10 0.51 -20.37
N THR A 23 -17.16 -0.24 -20.05
CA THR A 23 -17.41 -0.69 -18.68
C THR A 23 -16.28 -1.63 -18.28
N ARG A 24 -15.70 -1.41 -17.10
CA ARG A 24 -14.47 -2.05 -16.60
C ARG A 24 -14.73 -3.46 -16.05
N ASP A 25 -15.63 -4.21 -16.66
CA ASP A 25 -16.22 -5.44 -16.10
C ASP A 25 -15.61 -6.73 -16.67
N SER A 26 -14.45 -6.68 -17.34
CA SER A 26 -13.81 -7.88 -17.90
C SER A 26 -12.32 -7.93 -17.63
N LEU A 27 -11.85 -9.11 -17.21
CA LEU A 27 -10.44 -9.41 -17.02
C LEU A 27 -9.70 -9.29 -18.35
N ALA A 28 -8.50 -8.72 -18.31
CA ALA A 28 -7.64 -8.70 -19.48
C ALA A 28 -7.26 -10.14 -19.87
N ALA A 29 -7.28 -10.45 -21.17
CA ALA A 29 -6.89 -11.77 -21.64
C ALA A 29 -5.39 -12.04 -21.33
N ASN A 30 -5.11 -13.16 -20.68
CA ASN A 30 -3.75 -13.63 -20.47
C ASN A 30 -3.19 -14.21 -21.77
N ARG A 31 -2.07 -13.67 -22.26
CA ARG A 31 -1.38 -14.10 -23.50
C ARG A 31 -0.02 -14.73 -23.23
N ASP A 32 0.34 -14.92 -21.96
CA ASP A 32 1.67 -15.30 -21.53
C ASP A 32 1.72 -16.81 -21.21
N ALA A 33 1.65 -17.64 -22.26
CA ALA A 33 1.77 -19.09 -22.11
C ALA A 33 3.14 -19.49 -21.51
N ASN A 34 3.15 -20.51 -20.64
CA ASN A 34 4.33 -20.99 -19.91
C ASN A 34 5.02 -19.94 -19.01
N ALA A 35 4.31 -18.88 -18.61
CA ALA A 35 4.84 -17.86 -17.72
C ALA A 35 4.73 -18.25 -16.23
N LEU A 36 5.65 -17.74 -15.42
CA LEU A 36 5.54 -17.72 -13.97
C LEU A 36 5.07 -16.33 -13.52
N PHE A 37 3.92 -16.29 -12.87
CA PHE A 37 3.40 -15.11 -12.20
C PHE A 37 3.89 -15.14 -10.75
N VAL A 38 4.50 -14.04 -10.32
CA VAL A 38 4.96 -13.86 -8.94
C VAL A 38 4.14 -12.73 -8.34
N VAL A 39 3.46 -13.02 -7.24
CA VAL A 39 2.64 -12.06 -6.51
C VAL A 39 3.22 -11.93 -5.12
N ASP A 40 3.68 -10.72 -4.81
CA ASP A 40 4.21 -10.35 -3.50
C ASP A 40 3.11 -9.73 -2.64
N GLU A 41 3.33 -9.66 -1.33
CA GLU A 41 2.36 -9.15 -0.33
C GLU A 41 0.99 -9.84 -0.44
N SER A 42 0.99 -11.14 -0.78
CA SER A 42 -0.25 -11.88 -1.02
C SER A 42 -1.09 -12.08 0.23
N SER A 43 -0.52 -11.88 1.42
CA SER A 43 -1.24 -11.79 2.70
C SER A 43 -2.40 -10.79 2.65
N MET A 44 -2.27 -9.70 1.89
CA MET A 44 -3.29 -8.67 1.77
C MET A 44 -4.39 -8.97 0.73
N ILE A 45 -4.29 -10.08 -0.02
CA ILE A 45 -5.28 -10.47 -1.02
C ILE A 45 -6.44 -11.19 -0.34
N GLY A 46 -7.57 -10.50 -0.24
CA GLY A 46 -8.81 -11.01 0.35
C GLY A 46 -9.79 -11.60 -0.66
N THR A 47 -10.75 -12.35 -0.12
CA THR A 47 -11.80 -13.03 -0.89
C THR A 47 -13.08 -12.20 -1.07
N THR A 48 -13.10 -11.01 -0.49
CA THR A 48 -14.25 -10.11 -0.46
C THR A 48 -13.84 -8.79 -1.09
N GLY A 49 -14.60 -8.34 -2.10
CA GLY A 49 -14.43 -7.02 -2.70
C GLY A 49 -14.44 -5.95 -1.61
N GLY A 50 -13.26 -5.42 -1.30
CA GLY A 50 -13.08 -4.44 -0.24
C GLY A 50 -13.72 -3.10 -0.63
N ALA A 51 -14.98 -2.90 -0.26
CA ALA A 51 -15.52 -1.66 0.24
C ALA A 51 -16.98 -1.86 0.66
N THR A 52 -17.29 -1.35 1.84
CA THR A 52 -18.53 -0.65 2.18
C THR A 52 -19.40 -0.34 0.96
N ARG A 53 -20.70 -0.66 1.08
CA ARG A 53 -21.79 -0.24 0.17
C ARG A 53 -21.89 1.29 0.05
N SER A 54 -20.92 1.94 -0.57
CA SER A 54 -21.04 3.30 -1.05
C SER A 54 -21.12 3.28 -2.57
N GLU A 55 -22.13 4.02 -3.03
CA GLU A 55 -22.67 4.01 -4.38
C GLU A 55 -21.60 4.24 -5.47
N GLY A 56 -21.59 3.34 -6.46
CA GLY A 56 -20.96 3.59 -7.75
C GLY A 56 -19.80 2.67 -8.12
N ALA A 57 -20.13 1.49 -8.64
CA ALA A 57 -19.37 0.77 -9.67
C ALA A 57 -18.02 0.12 -9.29
N PHE A 58 -17.96 -0.61 -8.16
CA PHE A 58 -16.97 -1.69 -8.01
C PHE A 58 -17.72 -3.02 -7.98
N SER A 59 -17.49 -3.83 -9.01
CA SER A 59 -18.10 -5.14 -9.17
C SER A 59 -17.83 -6.03 -7.95
N ASP A 60 -18.81 -6.88 -7.63
CA ASP A 60 -18.86 -7.93 -6.59
C ASP A 60 -17.79 -9.04 -6.75
N ARG A 61 -16.65 -8.71 -7.39
CA ARG A 61 -15.62 -9.66 -7.78
C ARG A 61 -14.56 -9.77 -6.70
N ASP A 62 -14.28 -11.02 -6.38
CA ASP A 62 -13.18 -11.43 -5.51
C ASP A 62 -11.86 -11.30 -6.28
N LEU A 63 -10.93 -10.49 -5.76
CA LEU A 63 -9.61 -10.27 -6.36
C LEU A 63 -8.80 -11.56 -6.47
N LEU A 64 -8.94 -12.48 -5.51
CA LEU A 64 -8.24 -13.77 -5.54
C LEU A 64 -8.78 -14.66 -6.67
N SER A 65 -10.10 -14.69 -6.84
CA SER A 65 -10.75 -15.37 -7.97
C SER A 65 -10.32 -14.79 -9.32
N ASP A 66 -10.34 -13.46 -9.44
CA ASP A 66 -9.93 -12.74 -10.64
C ASP A 66 -8.45 -13.02 -11.01
N LEU A 67 -7.57 -13.10 -10.00
CA LEU A 67 -6.16 -13.45 -10.19
C LEU A 67 -6.01 -14.86 -10.75
N PHE A 68 -6.70 -15.85 -10.18
CA PHE A 68 -6.62 -17.23 -10.64
C PHE A 68 -7.23 -17.41 -12.03
N GLU A 69 -8.38 -16.80 -12.30
CA GLU A 69 -9.00 -16.82 -13.63
C GLU A 69 -8.04 -16.25 -14.68
N HIS A 70 -7.40 -15.12 -14.39
CA HIS A 70 -6.42 -14.52 -15.29
C HIS A 70 -5.19 -15.41 -15.49
N VAL A 71 -4.53 -15.84 -14.40
CA VAL A 71 -3.26 -16.56 -14.47
C VAL A 71 -3.43 -17.91 -15.17
N PHE A 72 -4.49 -18.65 -14.86
CA PHE A 72 -4.71 -19.99 -15.42
C PHE A 72 -5.47 -20.01 -16.76
N ALA A 73 -5.84 -18.84 -17.31
CA ALA A 73 -6.44 -18.75 -18.65
C ALA A 73 -5.45 -19.10 -19.79
N ALA A 74 -4.15 -19.03 -19.55
CA ALA A 74 -3.12 -19.42 -20.53
C ALA A 74 -2.48 -20.76 -20.17
N PRO A 75 -2.16 -21.63 -21.15
CA PRO A 75 -1.61 -22.95 -20.88
C PRO A 75 -0.18 -22.88 -20.31
N GLY A 76 0.12 -23.80 -19.39
CA GLY A 76 1.45 -23.98 -18.82
C GLY A 76 1.88 -22.89 -17.83
N THR A 77 0.98 -21.99 -17.44
CA THR A 77 1.29 -20.94 -16.47
C THR A 77 1.44 -21.50 -15.06
N LYS A 78 2.26 -20.81 -14.26
CA LYS A 78 2.50 -21.11 -12.85
C LYS A 78 2.31 -19.85 -12.03
N LEU A 79 1.92 -20.02 -10.78
CA LEU A 79 1.74 -18.94 -9.81
C LEU A 79 2.61 -19.20 -8.59
N LEU A 80 3.34 -18.17 -8.15
CA LEU A 80 4.07 -18.11 -6.89
C LEU A 80 3.50 -16.96 -6.07
N LEU A 81 2.88 -17.30 -4.94
CA LEU A 81 2.39 -16.35 -3.95
C LEU A 81 3.46 -16.20 -2.87
N ILE A 82 3.80 -14.95 -2.55
CA ILE A 82 4.80 -14.57 -1.55
C ILE A 82 4.11 -13.58 -0.59
N GLY A 83 4.24 -13.82 0.71
CA GLY A 83 3.71 -12.93 1.73
C GLY A 83 4.06 -13.41 3.13
N ASP A 84 3.73 -12.58 4.12
CA ASP A 84 3.94 -12.88 5.54
C ASP A 84 2.60 -13.18 6.22
N PRO A 85 2.37 -14.42 6.73
CA PRO A 85 1.14 -14.76 7.44
C PRO A 85 0.98 -14.01 8.77
N ALA A 86 2.05 -13.43 9.33
CA ALA A 86 2.00 -12.63 10.55
C ALA A 86 1.71 -11.14 10.31
N GLN A 87 1.54 -10.73 9.05
CA GLN A 87 1.10 -9.38 8.68
C GLN A 87 -0.41 -9.23 8.91
N LEU A 88 -0.91 -7.99 8.84
CA LEU A 88 -2.34 -7.75 8.87
C LEU A 88 -3.03 -8.49 7.70
N PRO A 89 -4.05 -9.33 8.01
CA PRO A 89 -4.85 -9.98 6.98
C PRO A 89 -5.63 -8.94 6.16
N PRO A 90 -6.28 -9.36 5.06
CA PRO A 90 -7.14 -8.49 4.29
C PRO A 90 -8.21 -7.85 5.19
N VAL A 91 -8.53 -6.58 4.94
CA VAL A 91 -9.46 -5.82 5.79
C VAL A 91 -10.79 -6.57 5.95
N GLY A 92 -11.18 -6.85 7.20
CA GLY A 92 -12.40 -7.57 7.52
C GLY A 92 -12.30 -9.10 7.48
N SER A 93 -11.08 -9.65 7.34
CA SER A 93 -10.77 -11.07 7.46
C SER A 93 -9.85 -11.30 8.66
N ASP A 94 -9.99 -12.45 9.32
CA ASP A 94 -9.10 -12.87 10.41
C ASP A 94 -7.85 -13.62 9.89
N ASN A 95 -7.90 -14.08 8.64
CA ASN A 95 -6.85 -14.89 8.02
C ASN A 95 -6.54 -14.40 6.60
N SER A 96 -5.36 -14.78 6.10
CA SER A 96 -4.91 -14.51 4.72
C SER A 96 -5.26 -15.67 3.78
N PRO A 97 -6.39 -15.63 3.05
CA PRO A 97 -6.87 -16.78 2.25
C PRO A 97 -5.92 -17.16 1.12
N ALA A 98 -5.18 -16.19 0.57
CA ALA A 98 -4.20 -16.45 -0.48
C ALA A 98 -2.98 -17.25 0.00
N LEU A 99 -2.69 -17.25 1.30
CA LEU A 99 -1.57 -18.00 1.90
C LEU A 99 -2.01 -19.32 2.57
N ASP A 100 -3.33 -19.58 2.65
CA ASP A 100 -3.87 -20.79 3.25
C ASP A 100 -4.06 -21.89 2.19
N THR A 101 -3.14 -22.84 2.17
CA THR A 101 -3.19 -23.99 1.25
C THR A 101 -4.47 -24.82 1.35
N LYS A 102 -5.09 -24.93 2.54
CA LYS A 102 -6.36 -25.66 2.71
C LYS A 102 -7.49 -24.89 2.06
N TYR A 103 -7.55 -23.58 2.30
CA TYR A 103 -8.51 -22.69 1.66
C TYR A 103 -8.42 -22.77 0.13
N LEU A 104 -7.20 -22.69 -0.42
CA LEU A 104 -6.98 -22.78 -1.87
C LEU A 104 -7.46 -24.10 -2.47
N HIS A 105 -7.22 -25.21 -1.77
CA HIS A 105 -7.68 -26.53 -2.19
C HIS A 105 -9.20 -26.65 -2.14
N GLU A 106 -9.83 -26.29 -1.02
CA GLU A 106 -11.27 -26.42 -0.82
C GLU A 106 -12.08 -25.50 -1.73
N ARG A 107 -11.62 -24.25 -1.93
CA ARG A 107 -12.37 -23.23 -2.67
C ARG A 107 -12.13 -23.24 -4.18
N TYR A 108 -10.90 -23.55 -4.61
CA TYR A 108 -10.47 -23.44 -6.01
C TYR A 108 -9.97 -24.77 -6.60
N SER A 109 -9.96 -25.86 -5.82
CA SER A 109 -9.38 -27.15 -6.25
C SER A 109 -7.92 -27.03 -6.70
N LEU A 110 -7.19 -26.07 -6.11
CA LEU A 110 -5.76 -25.84 -6.40
C LEU A 110 -4.90 -26.55 -5.37
N THR A 111 -4.03 -27.45 -5.82
CA THR A 111 -2.99 -28.04 -4.99
C THR A 111 -1.76 -27.13 -4.98
N ALA A 112 -1.57 -26.39 -3.90
CA ALA A 112 -0.41 -25.52 -3.70
C ALA A 112 0.65 -26.20 -2.82
N GLY A 113 1.92 -26.07 -3.19
CA GLY A 113 3.04 -26.32 -2.28
C GLY A 113 3.32 -25.07 -1.45
N ALA A 114 3.65 -25.23 -0.18
CA ALA A 114 4.06 -24.13 0.70
C ALA A 114 5.48 -24.36 1.22
N ILE A 115 6.25 -23.27 1.28
CA ILE A 115 7.58 -23.23 1.86
C ILE A 115 7.62 -22.02 2.78
N GLU A 116 7.98 -22.22 4.05
CA GLU A 116 8.19 -21.16 5.01
C GLU A 116 9.69 -20.86 5.12
N LEU A 117 10.08 -19.60 4.97
CA LEU A 117 11.46 -19.16 5.18
C LEU A 117 11.65 -18.82 6.66
N THR A 118 12.29 -19.72 7.40
CA THR A 118 12.52 -19.57 8.86
C THR A 118 13.82 -18.84 9.18
N ASP A 119 14.79 -18.87 8.25
CA ASP A 119 16.12 -18.30 8.49
C ASP A 119 16.12 -16.80 8.25
N VAL A 120 16.32 -16.02 9.31
CA VAL A 120 16.49 -14.57 9.22
C VAL A 120 17.92 -14.28 8.77
N VAL A 121 18.14 -14.23 7.46
CA VAL A 121 19.40 -13.74 6.88
C VAL A 121 19.38 -12.20 6.88
N ARG A 122 19.64 -11.58 8.04
CA ARG A 122 19.89 -10.13 8.12
C ARG A 122 21.21 -9.85 8.85
N GLN A 123 21.92 -8.85 8.33
CA GLN A 123 23.34 -8.58 8.56
C GLN A 123 23.68 -8.00 9.95
N GLU A 124 22.71 -7.88 10.85
CA GLU A 124 22.92 -7.40 12.22
C GLU A 124 22.16 -8.29 13.22
N SER A 125 22.82 -9.32 13.72
CA SER A 125 22.32 -10.19 14.80
C SER A 125 22.10 -9.46 16.14
N SER A 126 22.22 -8.13 16.17
CA SER A 126 22.10 -7.26 17.35
C SER A 126 21.03 -6.17 17.23
N SER A 127 20.21 -6.15 16.18
CA SER A 127 19.11 -5.17 16.07
C SER A 127 17.97 -5.50 17.04
N GLY A 128 17.61 -4.54 17.89
CA GLY A 128 16.46 -4.67 18.79
C GLY A 128 15.13 -4.70 18.04
N ILE A 129 15.02 -4.02 16.90
CA ILE A 129 13.81 -4.08 16.06
C ILE A 129 13.58 -5.53 15.59
N LEU A 130 14.62 -6.22 15.14
CA LEU A 130 14.51 -7.62 14.68
C LEU A 130 14.14 -8.58 15.81
N VAL A 131 14.76 -8.40 16.99
CA VAL A 131 14.42 -9.18 18.20
C VAL A 131 12.95 -9.01 18.52
N ASN A 132 12.48 -7.76 18.66
CA ASN A 132 11.09 -7.46 18.97
C ASN A 132 10.11 -7.98 17.91
N ALA A 133 10.42 -7.84 16.62
CA ALA A 133 9.58 -8.37 15.56
C ALA A 133 9.46 -9.91 15.61
N THR A 134 10.56 -10.60 15.95
CA THR A 134 10.58 -12.06 16.08
C THR A 134 9.83 -12.52 17.33
N ASP A 135 9.99 -11.82 18.45
CA ASP A 135 9.29 -12.09 19.70
C ASP A 135 7.78 -11.90 19.53
N LEU A 136 7.36 -10.80 18.88
CA LEU A 136 5.94 -10.54 18.59
C LEU A 136 5.30 -11.64 17.74
N ARG A 137 6.03 -12.20 16.76
CA ARG A 137 5.54 -13.37 15.99
C ARG A 137 5.30 -14.60 16.85
N SER A 138 6.10 -14.79 17.90
CA SER A 138 5.92 -15.88 18.85
C SER A 138 4.71 -15.63 19.75
N VAL A 139 4.54 -14.39 20.22
CA VAL A 139 3.38 -13.96 21.02
C VAL A 139 2.07 -14.15 20.26
N LEU A 140 2.04 -13.90 18.94
CA LEU A 140 0.84 -14.09 18.11
C LEU A 140 0.32 -15.55 18.10
N LYS A 141 1.14 -16.54 18.46
CA LYS A 141 0.74 -17.95 18.54
C LYS A 141 0.10 -18.30 19.88
N GLU A 142 0.17 -17.41 20.86
CA GLU A 142 -0.41 -17.60 22.19
C GLU A 142 -1.93 -17.44 22.18
N LYS A 143 -2.60 -18.04 23.17
CA LYS A 143 -4.06 -17.99 23.30
C LYS A 143 -4.59 -16.57 23.61
N ASP A 144 -3.82 -15.80 24.38
CA ASP A 144 -4.13 -14.42 24.77
C ASP A 144 -2.89 -13.54 24.53
N PRO A 145 -2.65 -13.13 23.27
CA PRO A 145 -1.42 -12.46 22.89
C PRO A 145 -1.30 -11.09 23.55
N MET A 146 -0.29 -10.91 24.41
CA MET A 146 0.02 -9.62 25.03
C MET A 146 1.33 -9.07 24.44
N PRO A 147 1.26 -8.05 23.57
CA PRO A 147 2.46 -7.50 22.95
C PRO A 147 3.31 -6.78 23.99
N HIS A 148 4.61 -7.08 23.97
CA HIS A 148 5.60 -6.41 24.79
C HIS A 148 6.84 -6.10 23.94
N PHE A 149 7.59 -5.10 24.37
CA PHE A 149 8.82 -4.70 23.70
C PHE A 149 10.01 -4.88 24.63
N THR A 150 10.99 -5.66 24.19
CA THR A 150 12.31 -5.74 24.78
C THR A 150 13.07 -4.46 24.48
N LEU A 151 13.43 -3.73 25.54
CA LEU A 151 14.21 -2.51 25.49
C LEU A 151 15.70 -2.80 25.73
N GLY A 152 16.57 -1.82 25.45
CA GLY A 152 18.02 -1.90 25.72
C GLY A 152 18.90 -1.98 24.47
N ALA A 153 18.30 -2.12 23.30
CA ALA A 153 18.97 -1.92 22.02
C ALA A 153 18.99 -0.43 21.63
N LYS A 154 19.93 -0.03 20.78
CA LYS A 154 20.09 1.38 20.33
C LYS A 154 18.96 1.85 19.41
N ASP A 155 18.29 0.92 18.74
CA ASP A 155 17.27 1.12 17.73
C ASP A 155 15.83 1.00 18.28
N VAL A 156 15.67 0.76 19.58
CA VAL A 156 14.36 0.70 20.26
C VAL A 156 14.43 1.50 21.56
N VAL A 157 13.81 2.68 21.54
CA VAL A 157 13.78 3.59 22.69
C VAL A 157 12.33 3.84 23.09
N ARG A 158 12.04 3.69 24.39
CA ARG A 158 10.75 4.08 24.95
C ARG A 158 10.80 5.56 25.32
N ILE A 159 9.84 6.31 24.79
CA ILE A 159 9.72 7.76 25.00
C ILE A 159 8.45 8.00 25.81
N GLU A 160 8.55 8.81 26.86
CA GLU A 160 7.39 9.23 27.66
C GLU A 160 6.66 10.39 26.98
N GLY A 161 5.37 10.57 27.30
CA GLY A 161 4.51 11.51 26.57
C GLY A 161 4.98 12.98 26.59
N ASN A 162 5.69 13.38 27.64
CA ASN A 162 6.22 14.74 27.79
C ASN A 162 7.45 14.98 26.90
N ASP A 163 8.24 13.93 26.64
CA ASP A 163 9.49 14.01 25.87
C ASP A 163 9.26 13.77 24.37
N LEU A 164 8.06 13.32 23.99
CA LEU A 164 7.72 12.97 22.61
C LEU A 164 7.91 14.12 21.62
N GLN A 165 7.60 15.35 22.02
CA GLN A 165 7.74 16.51 21.15
C GLN A 165 9.23 16.76 20.84
N ASP A 166 10.06 16.83 21.87
CA ASP A 166 11.49 17.11 21.74
C ASP A 166 12.19 16.03 20.91
N GLU A 167 11.82 14.76 21.12
CA GLU A 167 12.39 13.65 20.35
C GLU A 167 11.96 13.67 18.89
N LEU A 168 10.70 14.03 18.59
CA LEU A 168 10.24 14.22 17.22
C LEU A 168 11.00 15.36 16.54
N GLU A 169 11.16 16.51 17.20
CA GLU A 169 11.93 17.64 16.66
C GLU A 169 13.38 17.25 16.38
N ALA A 170 14.03 16.53 17.31
CA ALA A 170 15.38 16.02 17.13
C ALA A 170 15.49 15.03 15.96
N CYS A 171 14.52 14.13 15.80
CA CYS A 171 14.49 13.18 14.68
C CYS A 171 14.33 13.90 13.34
N TYR A 172 13.40 14.85 13.23
CA TYR A 172 13.20 15.63 12.01
C TYR A 172 14.43 16.50 11.66
N ALA A 173 15.10 17.07 12.67
CA ALA A 173 16.34 17.82 12.47
C ALA A 173 17.51 16.93 12.02
N ARG A 174 17.59 15.70 12.54
CA ARG A 174 18.70 14.78 12.28
C ARG A 174 18.56 14.02 10.96
N TYR A 175 17.37 13.50 10.67
CA TYR A 175 17.13 12.61 9.53
C TYR A 175 16.39 13.32 8.38
N GLY A 176 15.83 14.51 8.63
CA GLY A 176 14.95 15.17 7.69
C GLY A 176 13.56 14.54 7.68
N GLY A 177 12.58 15.24 7.10
CA GLY A 177 11.22 14.73 7.09
C GLY A 177 11.06 13.45 6.26
N GLU A 178 11.89 13.22 5.22
CA GLU A 178 11.73 12.09 4.27
C GLU A 178 11.93 10.73 4.94
N ASP A 179 12.81 10.68 5.92
CA ASP A 179 13.23 9.46 6.57
C ASP A 179 12.58 9.25 7.95
N VAL A 180 11.56 10.06 8.30
CA VAL A 180 10.82 9.95 9.57
C VAL A 180 9.36 9.58 9.31
N CYS A 181 8.91 8.46 9.88
CA CYS A 181 7.53 7.98 9.79
C CYS A 181 6.91 7.87 11.18
N VAL A 182 5.71 8.45 11.37
CA VAL A 182 4.92 8.32 12.60
C VAL A 182 3.78 7.34 12.35
N ILE A 183 3.85 6.17 12.98
CA ILE A 183 2.81 5.14 12.90
C ILE A 183 1.90 5.26 14.12
N THR A 184 0.59 5.24 13.90
CA THR A 184 -0.40 5.31 14.99
C THR A 184 -1.49 4.27 14.81
N ARG A 185 -2.15 3.90 15.90
CA ARG A 185 -3.24 2.92 15.88
C ARG A 185 -4.47 3.37 15.06
N SER A 186 -4.72 4.67 14.89
CA SER A 186 -5.94 5.15 14.23
C SER A 186 -5.72 6.36 13.34
N ASN A 187 -6.50 6.45 12.26
CA ASN A 187 -6.46 7.58 11.33
C ASN A 187 -6.70 8.93 12.03
N LYS A 188 -7.57 8.96 13.05
CA LYS A 188 -7.80 10.16 13.87
C LYS A 188 -6.51 10.64 14.55
N ARG A 189 -5.72 9.71 15.11
CA ARG A 189 -4.43 10.06 15.74
C ARG A 189 -3.40 10.44 14.69
N ALA A 190 -3.32 9.70 13.59
CA ALA A 190 -2.42 10.04 12.47
C ALA A 190 -2.68 11.47 11.96
N TYR A 191 -3.95 11.84 11.77
CA TYR A 191 -4.34 13.20 11.40
C TYR A 191 -3.91 14.24 12.45
N GLN A 192 -4.18 13.98 13.73
CA GLN A 192 -3.79 14.89 14.82
C GLN A 192 -2.27 15.10 14.89
N TYR A 193 -1.48 14.02 14.84
CA TYR A 193 -0.02 14.11 14.82
C TYR A 193 0.48 14.81 13.55
N GLY A 194 -0.08 14.49 12.39
CA GLY A 194 0.25 15.16 11.13
C GLY A 194 0.07 16.66 11.22
N GLN A 195 -1.05 17.13 11.78
CA GLN A 195 -1.29 18.57 11.98
C GLN A 195 -0.32 19.20 12.99
N GLN A 196 0.04 18.51 14.08
CA GLN A 196 1.02 19.03 15.03
C GLN A 196 2.43 19.09 14.44
N VAL A 197 2.85 18.09 13.66
CA VAL A 197 4.13 18.11 12.94
C VAL A 197 4.16 19.28 11.96
N ARG A 198 3.09 19.47 11.17
CA ARG A 198 2.96 20.61 10.24
C ARG A 198 3.10 21.94 10.97
N ALA A 199 2.35 22.15 12.04
CA ALA A 199 2.34 23.43 12.74
C ALA A 199 3.61 23.70 13.56
N ARG A 200 4.06 22.72 14.36
CA ARG A 200 5.13 22.92 15.35
C ARG A 200 6.53 22.69 14.80
N ILE A 201 6.70 21.67 13.95
CA ILE A 201 8.02 21.27 13.44
C ILE A 201 8.31 21.96 12.11
N LEU A 202 7.34 21.98 11.18
CA LEU A 202 7.52 22.55 9.84
C LEU A 202 7.12 24.03 9.75
N GLY A 203 6.41 24.57 10.75
CA GLY A 203 5.96 25.97 10.77
C GLY A 203 4.87 26.29 9.74
N PHE A 204 4.10 25.29 9.31
CA PHE A 204 3.01 25.48 8.35
C PHE A 204 1.73 25.91 9.05
N GLU A 205 1.23 27.10 8.71
CA GLU A 205 -0.01 27.66 9.27
C GLU A 205 -1.22 27.40 8.38
N GLU A 206 -1.02 27.30 7.06
CA GLU A 206 -2.13 27.10 6.12
C GLU A 206 -2.66 25.65 6.16
N GLU A 207 -3.90 25.47 5.73
CA GLU A 207 -4.48 24.13 5.55
C GLU A 207 -3.67 23.26 4.58
N LEU A 208 -3.08 23.88 3.55
CA LEU A 208 -2.15 23.24 2.62
C LEU A 208 -1.05 24.23 2.23
N SER A 209 0.20 23.87 2.47
CA SER A 209 1.39 24.67 2.20
C SER A 209 2.28 23.98 1.15
N PRO A 210 3.02 24.74 0.33
CA PRO A 210 4.14 24.17 -0.43
C PRO A 210 5.11 23.43 0.50
N GLY A 211 5.55 22.23 0.11
CA GLY A 211 6.35 21.32 0.93
C GLY A 211 5.52 20.32 1.75
N ASP A 212 4.17 20.45 1.77
CA ASP A 212 3.32 19.44 2.39
C ASP A 212 3.45 18.09 1.70
N ARG A 213 3.38 17.04 2.51
CA ARG A 213 3.42 15.66 2.04
C ARG A 213 2.08 14.99 2.24
N LEU A 214 1.60 14.46 1.14
CA LEU A 214 0.30 13.83 1.03
C LEU A 214 0.49 12.38 0.63
N MET A 215 -0.47 11.54 1.02
CA MET A 215 -0.57 10.18 0.54
C MET A 215 -1.80 10.07 -0.35
N VAL A 216 -1.64 9.50 -1.53
CA VAL A 216 -2.78 9.19 -2.40
C VAL A 216 -3.64 8.15 -1.71
N VAL A 217 -4.94 8.41 -1.57
CA VAL A 217 -5.89 7.50 -0.90
C VAL A 217 -6.74 6.66 -1.86
N LYS A 218 -6.64 6.94 -3.17
CA LYS A 218 -7.42 6.26 -4.21
C LYS A 218 -6.66 6.22 -5.53
N ASN A 219 -6.68 5.08 -6.20
CA ASN A 219 -6.10 4.92 -7.54
C ASN A 219 -6.75 5.90 -8.53
N ASP A 220 -5.92 6.74 -9.17
CA ASP A 220 -6.35 7.64 -10.25
C ASP A 220 -5.85 7.12 -11.60
N TYR A 221 -6.79 6.57 -12.36
CA TYR A 221 -6.57 6.04 -13.71
C TYR A 221 -6.73 7.09 -14.81
N TYR A 222 -7.24 8.27 -14.48
CA TYR A 222 -7.49 9.32 -15.47
C TYR A 222 -6.16 9.88 -16.00
N TRP A 223 -5.18 10.01 -15.12
CA TRP A 223 -3.87 10.59 -15.46
C TRP A 223 -2.89 9.61 -16.10
N ALA A 224 -3.15 8.30 -16.02
CA ALA A 224 -2.31 7.27 -16.64
C ALA A 224 -2.18 7.51 -18.15
N GLY A 225 -0.95 7.67 -18.65
CA GLY A 225 -0.65 7.96 -20.06
C GLY A 225 -0.89 9.41 -20.50
N ARG A 226 -1.60 10.24 -19.70
CA ARG A 226 -1.89 11.65 -20.02
C ARG A 226 -0.87 12.63 -19.44
N ASN A 227 -0.17 12.22 -18.39
CA ASN A 227 0.90 13.00 -17.74
C ASN A 227 2.30 12.72 -18.33
N GLY A 228 2.38 12.11 -19.52
CA GLY A 228 3.64 11.74 -20.17
C GLY A 228 4.31 10.49 -19.58
N LYS A 229 3.74 9.87 -18.55
CA LYS A 229 4.12 8.55 -18.02
C LYS A 229 2.96 7.58 -18.19
N ALA A 230 3.26 6.32 -18.48
CA ALA A 230 2.23 5.27 -18.58
C ALA A 230 1.68 4.85 -17.19
N GLU A 231 2.25 5.39 -16.12
CA GLU A 231 2.06 4.94 -14.75
C GLU A 231 0.79 5.54 -14.13
N LEU A 232 0.04 4.65 -13.46
CA LEU A 232 -1.08 4.96 -12.59
C LEU A 232 -0.60 5.78 -11.38
N ILE A 233 -1.42 6.72 -10.90
CA ILE A 233 -1.22 7.27 -9.55
C ILE A 233 -1.86 6.29 -8.57
N ALA A 234 -1.04 5.60 -7.79
CA ALA A 234 -1.48 4.48 -6.96
C ALA A 234 -1.84 4.93 -5.53
N ASN A 235 -2.82 4.26 -4.93
CA ASN A 235 -3.12 4.38 -3.51
C ASN A 235 -1.87 4.03 -2.68
N GLY A 236 -1.56 4.84 -1.68
CA GLY A 236 -0.35 4.74 -0.87
C GLY A 236 0.86 5.49 -1.44
N GLU A 237 0.79 6.02 -2.67
CA GLU A 237 1.91 6.77 -3.25
C GLU A 237 2.09 8.12 -2.55
N PRO A 238 3.32 8.47 -2.10
CA PRO A 238 3.59 9.77 -1.52
C PRO A 238 3.63 10.86 -2.60
N MET A 239 3.14 12.04 -2.24
CA MET A 239 3.14 13.24 -3.07
C MET A 239 3.60 14.44 -2.26
N GLU A 240 4.29 15.37 -2.93
CA GLU A 240 4.68 16.65 -2.34
C GLU A 240 3.93 17.79 -3.04
N VAL A 241 3.46 18.75 -2.25
CA VAL A 241 2.84 19.97 -2.74
C VAL A 241 3.93 20.93 -3.19
N LEU A 242 4.17 21.03 -4.50
CA LEU A 242 5.18 21.98 -5.01
C LEU A 242 4.73 23.45 -4.97
N ARG A 243 3.44 23.70 -5.20
CA ARG A 243 2.88 25.04 -5.23
C ARG A 243 1.36 24.98 -5.07
N ARG A 244 0.81 25.90 -4.27
CA ARG A 244 -0.63 26.12 -4.18
C ARG A 244 -1.14 26.85 -5.43
N LYS A 245 -2.19 26.32 -6.06
CA LYS A 245 -3.02 27.04 -7.05
C LYS A 245 -4.35 27.44 -6.39
N ASP A 246 -5.18 28.18 -7.13
CA ASP A 246 -6.51 28.59 -6.68
C ASP A 246 -7.30 27.40 -6.09
N VAL A 247 -7.96 27.67 -4.97
CA VAL A 247 -8.80 26.70 -4.26
C VAL A 247 -10.19 26.78 -4.86
N GLU A 248 -10.74 25.63 -5.27
CA GLU A 248 -12.11 25.52 -5.74
C GLU A 248 -12.94 24.74 -4.73
N GLU A 249 -14.15 25.21 -4.43
CA GLU A 249 -15.12 24.47 -3.62
C GLU A 249 -16.18 23.82 -4.53
N ARG A 250 -16.35 22.51 -4.43
CA ARG A 250 -17.38 21.76 -5.15
C ARG A 250 -18.01 20.73 -4.24
N HIS A 251 -19.34 20.71 -4.14
CA HIS A 251 -20.09 19.72 -3.36
C HIS A 251 -19.64 19.60 -1.89
N GLY A 252 -19.29 20.72 -1.24
CA GLY A 252 -18.81 20.74 0.15
C GLY A 252 -17.37 20.23 0.34
N MET A 253 -16.66 19.93 -0.75
CA MET A 253 -15.24 19.56 -0.76
C MET A 253 -14.39 20.69 -1.32
N ARG A 254 -13.19 20.89 -0.77
CA ARG A 254 -12.21 21.87 -1.26
C ARG A 254 -11.12 21.19 -2.06
N PHE A 255 -10.81 21.75 -3.21
CA PHE A 255 -9.85 21.22 -4.16
C PHE A 255 -8.71 22.21 -4.34
N ALA A 256 -7.47 21.70 -4.29
CA ALA A 256 -6.29 22.48 -4.60
C ALA A 256 -5.47 21.74 -5.67
N GLY A 257 -5.07 22.44 -6.72
CA GLY A 257 -4.23 21.87 -7.78
C GLY A 257 -2.77 21.74 -7.32
N SER A 258 -2.17 20.56 -7.50
CA SER A 258 -0.74 20.31 -7.22
C SER A 258 0.01 19.81 -8.47
N LYS A 259 1.34 19.88 -8.43
CA LYS A 259 2.26 19.30 -9.43
C LYS A 259 3.18 18.30 -8.74
N ARG A 260 3.50 17.19 -9.40
CA ARG A 260 4.46 16.18 -8.92
C ARG A 260 5.91 16.64 -9.17
N PRO A 261 6.87 16.37 -8.26
CA PRO A 261 8.29 16.58 -8.52
C PRO A 261 8.77 15.73 -9.72
N GLY A 262 9.52 16.33 -10.65
CA GLY A 262 10.17 15.61 -11.77
C GLY A 262 9.28 15.22 -12.97
N GLY A 263 8.03 15.70 -13.06
CA GLY A 263 7.15 15.46 -14.20
C GLY A 263 7.02 16.67 -15.13
N ALA A 264 7.41 16.52 -16.40
CA ALA A 264 7.18 17.52 -17.43
C ALA A 264 5.69 17.63 -17.77
N GLY A 265 4.97 18.53 -17.08
CA GLY A 265 3.72 19.10 -17.58
C GLY A 265 2.40 18.50 -17.06
N ARG A 266 1.59 19.42 -16.52
CA ARG A 266 0.13 19.38 -16.27
C ARG A 266 -0.35 18.73 -14.96
N ASN A 267 -1.46 19.31 -14.49
CA ASN A 267 -1.95 19.37 -13.11
C ASN A 267 -2.40 18.00 -12.60
N ALA A 268 -2.06 17.65 -11.35
CA ALA A 268 -2.81 16.63 -10.61
C ALA A 268 -3.88 17.36 -9.78
N ALA A 269 -5.14 16.96 -9.94
CA ALA A 269 -6.21 17.42 -9.05
C ALA A 269 -6.13 16.59 -7.77
N SER A 270 -5.74 17.23 -6.66
CA SER A 270 -5.75 16.63 -5.34
C SER A 270 -7.07 17.00 -4.66
N ALA A 271 -7.86 15.99 -4.27
CA ALA A 271 -9.00 16.17 -3.39
C ALA A 271 -8.47 16.31 -1.95
N MET A 272 -8.79 17.42 -1.29
CA MET A 272 -8.54 17.59 0.14
C MET A 272 -9.84 17.18 0.84
N CYS A 273 -9.87 15.98 1.43
CA CYS A 273 -10.95 15.62 2.35
C CYS A 273 -10.44 15.73 3.78
N SER A 274 -11.12 16.60 4.52
CA SER A 274 -11.18 16.72 5.98
C SER A 274 -11.39 15.38 6.69
#